data_AF-A0A1Y1RSZ6-F1
#
_entry.id   AF-A0A1Y1RSZ6-F1
#
_cell.length_a   1.000
_cell.length_b   1.000
_cell.length_c   1.000
_cell.angle_alpha   90.00
_cell.angle_beta   90.00
_cell.angle_gamma   90.00
#
_symmetry.space_group_name_H-M   'P 1'
#
loop_
_entity.id
_entity.type
_entity.pdbx_description
1 polymer ?
#
loop_
_entity_poly.entity_id
_entity_poly.type
_entity_poly.pdbx_seq_one_letter_code
_entity_poly.pdbx_strand_id
1 'polypeptide(L)'
;MTMESFVEILEQELEEAVEVKNKRSLHRYITLLTENLVRQDRNEREHSEFREAIIRIDTRIEEGFKRMDQRFESMQSSMDMRFDMMFKFMTTGFVILATMMSVYQFLA
;
A
#
# COMPACT_ATOMS: atom_id res chain seq x y z
N MET A 1 22.01 6.67 22.37
CA MET A 1 22.47 6.31 23.72
C MET A 1 22.75 4.81 23.72
N THR A 2 23.89 4.37 24.21
CA THR A 2 24.26 2.95 24.22
C THR A 2 23.70 2.28 25.48
N MET A 3 23.42 0.97 25.42
CA MET A 3 22.94 0.20 26.58
C MET A 3 23.87 0.36 27.79
N GLU A 4 25.18 0.25 27.56
CA GLU A 4 26.21 0.44 28.59
C GLU A 4 26.13 1.82 29.27
N SER A 5 25.96 2.89 28.49
CA SER A 5 25.86 4.26 29.06
C SER A 5 24.63 4.44 29.96
N PHE A 6 23.54 3.71 29.71
CA PHE A 6 22.32 3.81 30.50
C PHE A 6 22.40 3.00 31.79
N VAL A 7 23.06 1.83 31.74
CA VAL A 7 23.36 1.02 32.92
C VAL A 7 24.25 1.82 33.88
N GLU A 8 25.33 2.43 33.38
CA GLU A 8 26.24 3.24 34.20
C GLU A 8 25.52 4.40 34.91
N ILE A 9 24.66 5.13 34.18
CA ILE A 9 23.89 6.25 34.77
C ILE A 9 22.95 5.74 35.86
N LEU A 10 22.18 4.69 35.60
CA LEU A 10 21.23 4.13 36.57
C LEU A 10 21.93 3.55 37.79
N GLU A 11 23.08 2.90 37.59
CA GLU A 11 23.90 2.40 38.70
C GLU A 11 24.37 3.55 39.59
N GLN A 12 24.89 4.62 39.00
CA GLN A 12 25.38 5.76 39.75
C GLN A 12 24.26 6.46 40.53
N GLU A 13 23.15 6.78 39.88
CA GLU A 13 22.00 7.44 40.51
C GLU A 13 21.42 6.61 41.66
N LEU A 14 21.32 5.28 41.49
CA LEU A 14 20.81 4.40 42.54
C LEU A 14 21.81 4.21 43.68
N GLU A 15 23.11 4.13 43.41
CA GLU A 15 24.14 4.09 44.45
C GLU A 15 24.17 5.37 45.29
N GLU A 16 23.87 6.52 44.69
CA GLU A 16 23.79 7.81 45.38
C GLU A 16 22.47 7.97 46.16
N ALA A 17 21.37 7.43 45.66
CA ALA A 17 20.05 7.59 46.25
C ALA A 17 19.70 6.56 47.35
N VAL A 18 20.26 5.34 47.30
CA VAL A 18 19.89 4.25 48.22
C VAL A 18 21.09 3.53 48.83
N GLU A 19 20.91 2.99 50.03
CA GLU A 19 21.92 2.13 50.65
C GLU A 19 21.98 0.76 49.94
N VAL A 20 23.08 0.52 49.21
CA VAL A 20 23.25 -0.69 48.40
C VAL A 20 23.91 -1.80 49.20
N LYS A 21 23.09 -2.78 49.62
CA LYS A 21 23.55 -3.97 50.36
C LYS A 21 24.44 -4.91 49.53
N ASN A 22 24.24 -4.96 48.21
CA ASN A 22 25.01 -5.82 47.31
C ASN A 22 25.10 -5.21 45.90
N LYS A 23 26.25 -4.58 45.60
CA LYS A 23 26.51 -3.94 44.32
C LYS A 23 26.37 -4.88 43.12
N ARG A 24 26.83 -6.14 43.24
CA ARG A 24 26.74 -7.11 42.14
C ARG A 24 25.29 -7.48 41.79
N SER A 25 24.42 -7.56 42.80
CA SER A 25 23.00 -7.81 42.56
C SER A 25 22.30 -6.60 41.96
N LEU A 26 22.67 -5.39 42.40
CA LEU A 26 22.17 -4.14 41.82
C LEU A 26 22.53 -4.05 40.32
N HIS A 27 23.82 -4.25 39.99
CA HIS A 27 24.30 -4.27 38.60
C HIS A 27 23.49 -5.22 37.73
N ARG A 28 23.37 -6.50 38.16
CA ARG A 28 22.61 -7.50 37.39
C ARG A 28 21.15 -7.08 37.18
N TYR A 29 20.52 -6.49 38.19
CA TYR A 29 19.14 -6.05 38.08
C TYR A 29 19.00 -4.91 37.07
N ILE A 30 19.86 -3.90 37.15
CA ILE A 30 19.86 -2.75 36.24
C ILE A 30 20.18 -3.17 34.80
N THR A 31 21.14 -4.09 34.62
CA THR A 31 21.48 -4.64 33.30
C THR A 31 20.29 -5.36 32.68
N LEU A 32 19.59 -6.21 33.43
CA LEU A 32 18.40 -6.93 32.93
C LEU A 32 17.23 -5.98 32.62
N LEU A 33 16.99 -4.98 33.46
CA LEU A 33 15.97 -3.97 33.22
C LEU A 33 16.28 -3.16 31.95
N THR A 34 17.51 -2.69 31.82
CA THR A 34 17.95 -1.88 30.68
C THR A 34 17.88 -2.70 29.39
N GLU A 35 18.28 -3.97 29.43
CA GLU A 35 18.15 -4.86 28.29
C GLU A 35 16.69 -5.03 27.84
N ASN A 36 15.77 -5.21 28.80
CA ASN A 36 14.34 -5.33 28.49
C ASN A 36 13.77 -4.04 27.88
N LEU A 37 14.08 -2.88 28.47
CA LEU A 37 13.63 -1.57 27.99
C LEU A 37 14.17 -1.24 26.59
N VAL A 38 15.45 -1.47 26.34
CA VAL A 38 16.06 -1.25 25.02
C VAL A 38 15.50 -2.23 23.98
N ARG A 39 15.23 -3.48 24.36
CA ARG A 39 14.56 -4.45 23.48
C ARG A 39 13.13 -4.02 23.16
N GLN A 40 12.38 -3.51 24.14
CA GLN A 40 11.02 -3.01 23.92
C GLN A 40 11.02 -1.79 22.98
N ASP A 41 11.89 -0.81 23.21
CA ASP A 41 12.03 0.39 22.36
C ASP A 41 12.42 0.02 20.91
N ARG A 42 13.30 -0.99 20.72
CA ARG A 42 13.60 -1.52 19.39
C ARG A 42 12.40 -2.20 18.74
N ASN A 43 11.69 -3.05 19.47
CA ASN A 43 10.52 -3.76 18.95
C ASN A 43 9.38 -2.80 18.57
N GLU A 44 9.16 -1.73 19.35
CA GLU A 44 8.20 -0.67 19.02
C GLU A 44 8.62 0.12 17.77
N ARG A 45 9.91 0.44 17.61
CA ARG A 45 10.43 1.07 16.39
C ARG A 45 10.25 0.19 15.17
N GLU A 46 10.63 -1.09 15.23
CA GLU A 46 10.46 -2.04 14.13
C GLU A 46 8.97 -2.19 13.75
N HIS A 47 8.06 -2.25 14.73
CA HIS A 47 6.63 -2.25 14.47
C HIS A 47 6.12 -0.95 13.82
N SER A 48 6.68 0.21 14.19
CA SER A 48 6.32 1.48 13.59
C SER A 48 6.76 1.58 12.13
N GLU A 49 7.98 1.16 11.81
CA GLU A 49 8.52 1.13 10.44
C GLU A 49 7.73 0.15 9.56
N PHE A 50 7.35 -1.00 10.13
CA PHE A 50 6.49 -1.96 9.47
C PHE A 50 5.11 -1.38 9.16
N ARG A 51 4.49 -0.67 10.12
CA ARG A 51 3.21 0.02 9.90
C ARG A 51 3.32 1.06 8.79
N GLU A 52 4.38 1.87 8.76
CA GLU A 52 4.62 2.82 7.69
C GLU A 52 4.81 2.15 6.33
N ALA A 53 5.54 1.03 6.29
CA ALA A 53 5.73 0.26 5.07
C ALA A 53 4.39 -0.26 4.51
N ILE A 54 3.51 -0.77 5.39
CA ILE A 54 2.15 -1.18 5.00
C ILE A 54 1.36 0.00 4.42
N ILE A 55 1.34 1.15 5.09
CA ILE A 55 0.61 2.33 4.60
C ILE A 55 1.12 2.78 3.23
N ARG A 56 2.45 2.77 3.03
CA ARG A 56 3.06 3.09 1.73
C ARG A 56 2.66 2.10 0.64
N ILE A 57 2.62 0.80 0.95
CA ILE A 57 2.20 -0.24 0.01
C ILE A 57 0.74 -0.04 -0.36
N ASP A 58 -0.14 0.15 0.63
CA ASP A 58 -1.58 0.35 0.43
C ASP A 58 -1.88 1.54 -0.50
N THR A 59 -1.23 2.68 -0.22
CA THR A 59 -1.35 3.90 -1.05
C THR A 59 -0.92 3.64 -2.51
N ARG A 60 0.21 2.95 -2.71
CA ARG A 60 0.71 2.63 -4.06
C ARG A 60 -0.21 1.67 -4.81
N ILE A 61 -0.80 0.71 -4.09
CA ILE A 61 -1.76 -0.23 -4.65
C ILE A 61 -3.00 0.52 -5.10
N GLU A 62 -3.55 1.42 -4.28
CA GLU A 62 -4.72 2.23 -4.63
C GLU A 62 -4.47 3.11 -5.87
N GLU A 63 -3.31 3.78 -5.95
CA GLU A 63 -2.90 4.53 -7.15
C GLU A 63 -2.71 3.64 -8.39
N GLY A 64 -2.21 2.42 -8.18
CA GLY A 64 -2.09 1.41 -9.22
C GLY A 64 -3.45 1.01 -9.79
N PHE A 65 -4.41 0.71 -8.91
CA PHE A 65 -5.79 0.39 -9.30
C PHE A 65 -6.47 1.57 -10.01
N LYS A 66 -6.39 2.79 -9.49
CA LYS A 66 -6.96 3.97 -10.16
C LYS A 66 -6.43 4.19 -11.58
N ARG A 67 -5.11 4.03 -11.79
CA ARG A 67 -4.52 4.12 -13.13
C ARG A 67 -4.96 2.98 -14.05
N MET A 68 -5.15 1.79 -13.50
CA MET A 68 -5.65 0.64 -14.24
C MET A 68 -7.11 0.86 -14.67
N ASP A 69 -7.96 1.33 -13.76
CA ASP A 69 -9.36 1.65 -14.04
C ASP A 69 -9.48 2.71 -15.15
N GLN A 70 -8.71 3.81 -15.06
CA GLN A 70 -8.68 4.83 -16.12
C GLN A 70 -8.27 4.26 -17.49
N ARG A 71 -7.30 3.35 -17.52
CA ARG A 71 -6.89 2.68 -18.76
C ARG A 71 -7.99 1.76 -19.28
N PHE A 72 -8.64 1.00 -18.42
CA PHE A 72 -9.76 0.14 -18.80
C PHE A 72 -10.94 0.95 -19.34
N GLU A 73 -11.33 2.03 -18.67
CA GLU A 73 -12.38 2.95 -19.13
C GLU A 73 -12.03 3.54 -20.51
N SER A 74 -10.79 3.99 -20.70
CA SER A 74 -10.35 4.54 -22.00
C SER A 74 -10.39 3.49 -23.12
N MET A 75 -10.02 2.25 -22.80
CA MET A 75 -10.04 1.14 -23.75
C MET A 75 -11.47 0.75 -24.09
N GLN A 76 -12.36 0.69 -23.09
CA GLN A 76 -13.78 0.41 -23.27
C GLN A 76 -14.44 1.48 -24.14
N SER A 77 -14.21 2.77 -23.83
CA SER A 77 -14.74 3.87 -24.63
C SER A 77 -14.25 3.82 -26.09
N SER A 78 -12.97 3.50 -26.31
CA SER A 78 -12.46 3.31 -27.67
C SER A 78 -13.09 2.11 -28.38
N MET A 79 -13.41 1.02 -27.67
CA MET A 79 -14.08 -0.14 -28.26
C MET A 79 -15.53 0.20 -28.61
N ASP A 80 -16.27 0.83 -27.69
CA ASP A 80 -17.65 1.25 -27.91
C ASP A 80 -17.78 2.16 -29.13
N MET A 81 -16.87 3.13 -29.29
CA MET A 81 -16.85 4.02 -30.46
C MET A 81 -16.63 3.26 -31.78
N ARG A 82 -15.72 2.27 -31.77
CA ARG A 82 -15.45 1.43 -32.96
C ARG A 82 -16.64 0.55 -33.29
N PHE A 83 -17.28 -0.05 -32.28
CA PHE A 83 -18.47 -0.87 -32.47
C PHE A 83 -19.66 -0.06 -32.99
N ASP A 84 -19.93 1.13 -32.43
CA ASP A 84 -20.98 2.03 -32.92
C ASP A 84 -20.77 2.41 -34.39
N MET A 85 -19.52 2.74 -34.76
CA MET A 85 -19.16 3.04 -36.14
C MET A 85 -19.41 1.84 -37.07
N MET A 86 -18.95 0.64 -36.69
CA MET A 86 -19.18 -0.58 -37.48
C MET A 86 -20.68 -0.87 -37.65
N PHE A 87 -21.46 -0.71 -36.58
CA PHE A 87 -22.90 -0.93 -36.61
C PHE A 87 -23.58 0.03 -37.60
N LYS A 88 -23.27 1.33 -37.52
CA LYS A 88 -23.80 2.34 -38.45
C LYS A 88 -23.47 2.04 -39.91
N PHE A 89 -22.24 1.63 -40.21
CA PHE A 89 -21.85 1.24 -41.56
C PHE A 89 -22.64 0.02 -42.04
N MET A 90 -22.77 -1.01 -41.21
CA MET A 90 -23.50 -2.23 -41.55
C MET A 90 -24.98 -1.95 -41.80
N THR A 91 -25.64 -1.19 -40.91
CA THR A 91 -27.04 -0.81 -41.08
C THR A 91 -27.26 0.01 -42.34
N THR A 92 -26.38 0.99 -42.61
CA THR A 92 -26.48 1.81 -43.83
C THR A 92 -26.33 0.96 -45.09
N GLY A 93 -25.33 0.07 -45.12
CA GLY A 93 -25.13 -0.86 -46.24
C GLY A 93 -26.33 -1.78 -46.45
N PHE A 94 -26.89 -2.32 -45.36
CA PHE A 94 -28.09 -3.16 -45.43
C PHE A 94 -29.31 -2.41 -45.98
N VAL A 95 -29.55 -1.17 -45.53
CA VAL A 95 -30.65 -0.33 -46.04
C VAL A 95 -30.49 -0.08 -47.53
N ILE A 96 -29.28 0.26 -48.00
CA ILE A 96 -29.01 0.48 -49.43
C ILE A 96 -29.32 -0.80 -50.22
N LEU A 97 -28.81 -1.95 -49.78
CA LEU A 97 -29.06 -3.23 -50.45
C LEU A 97 -30.55 -3.58 -50.47
N ALA A 98 -31.26 -3.38 -49.36
CA ALA A 98 -32.70 -3.64 -49.25
C ALA A 98 -33.50 -2.74 -50.19
N THR A 99 -33.24 -1.43 -50.21
CA THR A 99 -33.92 -0.50 -51.13
C THR A 99 -33.66 -0.86 -52.59
N MET A 100 -32.42 -1.23 -52.93
CA MET A 100 -32.06 -1.63 -54.28
C MET A 100 -32.80 -2.91 -54.70
N MET A 101 -32.87 -3.92 -53.83
CA MET A 101 -33.66 -5.14 -54.08
C MET A 101 -35.15 -4.84 -54.29
N SER A 102 -35.75 -3.98 -53.46
CA SER A 102 -37.15 -3.60 -53.59
C SER A 102 -37.44 -2.87 -54.90
N VAL A 103 -36.53 -1.99 -55.35
CA VAL A 103 -36.66 -1.30 -56.65
C VAL A 103 -36.53 -2.30 -57.80
N TYR A 104 -35.57 -3.22 -57.75
CA TYR A 104 -35.41 -4.26 -58.79
C TYR A 104 -36.64 -5.17 -58.88
N GLN A 105 -37.23 -5.59 -57.76
CA GLN A 105 -38.46 -6.40 -57.75
C GLN A 105 -39.69 -5.66 -58.30
N PHE A 106 -39.69 -4.33 -58.30
CA PHE A 106 -40.80 -3.52 -58.83
C PHE A 106 -40.63 -3.18 -60.32
N LEU A 107 -39.39 -3.15 -60.82
CA LEU A 107 -39.07 -2.86 -62.23
C LEU A 107 -39.00 -4.11 -63.12
N ALA A 108 -38.81 -5.30 -62.53
CA ALA A 108 -38.81 -6.59 -63.21
C ALA A 108 -40.21 -7.24 -63.16
#